data_AF-A0A2I2KR71-F1
#
_entry.id   AF-A0A2I2KR71-F1
#
_cell.length_a   1.000
_cell.length_b   1.000
_cell.length_c   1.000
_cell.angle_alpha   90.00
_cell.angle_beta   90.00
_cell.angle_gamma   90.00
#
_symmetry.space_group_name_H-M   'P 1'
#
loop_
_entity.id
_entity.type
_entity.pdbx_description
1 polymer ?
#
loop_
_entity_poly.entity_id
_entity_poly.type
_entity_poly.pdbx_seq_one_letter_code
_entity_poly.pdbx_strand_id
1 'polypeptide(L)'
;MCVRTIPAWRRRLRQVLPRRGGQDCCWFHGGDWHVVSGLAVRLLREVSSDGTEDDIEISSRMMTAARAEGLTGWDWEAFESLVYFPINVDADGYVNGRHRASVMMAAGVRKTVVQVMVLDG
;
A
#
# COMPACT_ATOMS: atom_id res chain seq x y z
N MET A 1 -16.48 -9.51 -4.49
CA MET A 1 -15.42 -10.53 -4.31
C MET A 1 -14.88 -10.92 -5.68
N CYS A 2 -13.70 -10.43 -6.08
CA CYS A 2 -13.07 -10.79 -7.37
C CYS A 2 -11.55 -10.90 -7.23
N VAL A 3 -11.07 -11.95 -6.56
CA VAL A 3 -9.69 -12.42 -6.77
C VAL A 3 -9.78 -13.70 -7.59
N ARG A 4 -10.00 -13.53 -8.89
CA ARG A 4 -9.77 -14.62 -9.84
C ARG A 4 -8.25 -14.81 -9.88
N THR A 5 -7.76 -15.99 -9.51
CA THR A 5 -6.34 -16.33 -9.50
C THR A 5 -5.73 -16.00 -10.86
N ILE A 6 -4.96 -14.91 -10.94
CA ILE A 6 -4.29 -14.48 -12.17
C ILE A 6 -3.04 -15.36 -12.35
N PRO A 7 -2.89 -16.07 -13.48
CA PRO A 7 -1.68 -16.84 -13.79
C PRO A 7 -0.41 -15.99 -13.70
N ALA A 8 0.70 -16.59 -13.24
CA ALA A 8 1.97 -15.89 -13.00
C ALA A 8 2.48 -15.10 -14.23
N TRP A 9 2.30 -15.64 -15.45
CA TRP A 9 2.69 -14.96 -16.68
C TRP A 9 1.87 -13.68 -16.94
N ARG A 10 0.55 -13.68 -16.65
CA ARG A 10 -0.30 -12.50 -16.75
C ARG A 10 0.04 -11.45 -15.71
N ARG A 11 0.48 -11.87 -14.51
CA ARG A 11 0.98 -10.94 -13.48
C ARG A 11 2.23 -10.22 -13.96
N ARG A 12 3.22 -10.97 -14.49
CA ARG A 12 4.44 -10.38 -15.07
C ARG A 12 4.13 -9.43 -16.22
N LEU A 13 3.22 -9.81 -17.12
CA LEU A 13 2.83 -8.95 -18.24
C LEU A 13 2.21 -7.62 -17.77
N ARG A 14 1.37 -7.64 -16.73
CA ARG A 14 0.78 -6.42 -16.14
C ARG A 14 1.80 -5.53 -15.43
N GLN A 15 2.90 -6.09 -14.93
CA GLN A 15 4.00 -5.30 -14.37
C GLN A 15 4.85 -4.61 -15.46
N VAL A 16 4.89 -5.18 -16.68
CA VAL A 16 5.61 -4.60 -17.83
C VAL A 16 4.74 -3.61 -18.59
N LEU A 17 3.44 -3.88 -18.73
CA LEU A 17 2.45 -3.02 -19.37
C LEU A 17 1.29 -2.72 -18.41
N PRO A 18 1.48 -1.80 -17.45
CA PRO A 18 0.45 -1.47 -16.48
C PRO A 18 -0.71 -0.73 -17.15
N ARG A 19 -1.95 -1.13 -16.82
CA ARG A 19 -3.11 -0.30 -17.12
C ARG A 19 -3.20 0.77 -16.03
N ARG A 20 -2.90 2.02 -16.40
CA ARG A 20 -3.14 3.19 -15.54
C ARG A 20 -4.63 3.53 -15.63
N GLY A 21 -5.29 3.68 -14.47
CA GLY A 21 -6.76 3.82 -14.38
C GLY A 21 -7.42 2.45 -14.33
N GLY A 22 -7.88 2.08 -13.14
CA GLY A 22 -8.42 0.75 -12.88
C GLY A 22 -9.86 0.60 -13.37
N GLN A 23 -10.16 -0.58 -13.91
CA GLN A 23 -11.52 -1.00 -14.24
C GLN A 23 -12.41 -1.01 -12.97
N ASP A 24 -13.67 -0.58 -13.10
CA ASP A 24 -14.67 -0.26 -12.06
C ASP A 24 -15.07 -1.36 -11.04
N CYS A 25 -14.24 -2.37 -10.81
CA CYS A 25 -14.64 -3.53 -10.02
C CYS A 25 -14.53 -3.36 -8.49
N CYS A 26 -13.76 -2.39 -7.97
CA CYS A 26 -13.78 -1.99 -6.56
C CYS A 26 -13.13 -0.61 -6.32
N TRP A 27 -13.41 0.00 -5.17
CA TRP A 27 -12.85 1.31 -4.76
C TRP A 27 -11.32 1.41 -4.87
N PHE A 28 -10.58 0.32 -4.59
CA PHE A 28 -9.12 0.29 -4.73
C PHE A 28 -8.63 0.48 -6.18
N HIS A 29 -9.47 0.36 -7.20
CA HIS A 29 -9.08 0.62 -8.59
C HIS A 29 -9.20 2.10 -8.99
N GLY A 30 -9.73 2.95 -8.10
CA GLY A 30 -10.15 4.32 -8.41
C GLY A 30 -9.04 5.36 -8.58
N GLY A 31 -7.78 5.06 -8.24
CA GLY A 31 -6.71 6.06 -8.29
C GLY A 31 -5.30 5.52 -8.46
N ASP A 32 -4.31 6.41 -8.31
CA ASP A 32 -2.90 6.15 -8.63
C ASP A 32 -2.11 5.65 -7.41
N TRP A 33 -2.03 4.32 -7.27
CA TRP A 33 -1.23 3.70 -6.24
C TRP A 33 0.27 3.98 -6.31
N HIS A 34 0.82 4.45 -7.44
CA HIS A 34 2.24 4.83 -7.51
C HIS A 34 2.52 6.07 -6.66
N VAL A 35 1.64 7.08 -6.74
CA VAL A 35 1.73 8.31 -5.96
C VAL A 35 1.63 7.97 -4.48
N VAL A 36 0.56 7.26 -4.09
CA VAL A 36 0.29 6.91 -2.69
C VAL A 36 1.39 6.02 -2.10
N SER A 37 1.83 4.98 -2.83
CA SER A 37 2.89 4.09 -2.33
C SER A 37 4.25 4.78 -2.29
N GLY A 38 4.55 5.66 -3.24
CA GLY A 38 5.77 6.46 -3.25
C GLY A 38 5.85 7.40 -2.06
N LEU A 39 4.73 8.09 -1.75
CA LEU A 39 4.62 8.94 -0.57
C LEU A 39 4.78 8.14 0.71
N ALA A 40 4.06 7.02 0.87
CA ALA A 40 4.15 6.19 2.06
C ALA A 40 5.57 5.68 2.32
N VAL A 41 6.28 5.22 1.29
CA VAL A 41 7.68 4.78 1.41
C VAL A 41 8.60 5.94 1.80
N ARG A 42 8.38 7.15 1.26
CA ARG A 42 9.19 8.31 1.62
C ARG A 42 8.95 8.73 3.07
N LEU A 43 7.70 8.93 3.47
CA LEU A 43 7.36 9.37 4.82
C LEU A 43 7.77 8.35 5.88
N LEU A 44 7.61 7.05 5.62
CA LEU A 44 8.10 6.02 6.54
C LEU A 44 9.61 6.13 6.73
N ARG A 45 10.39 6.35 5.67
CA ARG A 45 11.85 6.53 5.80
C ARG A 45 12.22 7.79 6.56
N GLU A 46 11.52 8.89 6.33
CA GLU A 46 11.74 10.14 7.05
C GLU A 46 11.47 9.96 8.55
N VAL A 47 10.33 9.37 8.90
CA VAL A 47 9.96 9.12 10.29
C VAL A 47 10.87 8.07 10.94
N SER A 48 11.22 6.98 10.28
CA SER A 48 12.14 5.99 10.87
C SER A 48 13.58 6.50 10.98
N SER A 49 13.96 7.58 10.29
CA SER A 49 15.34 8.08 10.31
C SER A 49 15.74 8.78 11.61
N ASP A 50 14.78 9.16 12.44
CA ASP A 50 15.04 9.78 13.75
C ASP A 50 14.99 8.78 14.91
N GLY A 51 14.81 7.49 14.61
CA GLY A 51 14.80 6.42 15.60
C GLY A 51 13.45 6.18 16.29
N THR A 52 12.34 6.77 15.83
CA THR A 52 11.01 6.36 16.31
C THR A 52 10.75 4.89 15.96
N GLU A 53 10.49 4.08 16.97
CA GLU A 53 10.14 2.64 16.86
C GLU A 53 8.67 2.36 17.22
N ASP A 54 7.96 3.32 17.82
CA ASP A 54 6.55 3.15 18.20
C ASP A 54 5.62 3.24 16.99
N ASP A 55 4.92 2.15 16.68
CA ASP A 55 4.03 2.03 15.52
C ASP A 55 2.91 3.09 15.49
N ILE A 56 2.38 3.48 16.66
CA ILE A 56 1.31 4.48 16.78
C ILE A 56 1.86 5.86 16.46
N GLU A 57 3.03 6.20 17.00
CA GLU A 57 3.73 7.44 16.72
C GLU A 57 4.13 7.53 15.24
N ILE A 58 4.70 6.47 14.67
CA ILE A 58 5.06 6.41 13.25
C ILE A 58 3.82 6.70 12.39
N SER A 59 2.72 6.00 12.65
CA SER A 59 1.47 6.15 11.92
C SER A 59 0.92 7.57 12.02
N SER A 60 0.88 8.13 13.23
CA SER A 60 0.39 9.49 13.48
C SER A 60 1.22 10.56 12.74
N ARG A 61 2.55 10.41 12.75
CA ARG A 61 3.47 11.34 12.08
C ARG A 61 3.37 11.25 10.57
N MET A 62 3.26 10.03 10.02
CA MET A 62 3.00 9.83 8.59
C MET A 62 1.70 10.50 8.14
N MET A 63 0.62 10.35 8.90
CA MET A 63 -0.68 10.96 8.57
C MET A 63 -0.64 12.49 8.63
N THR A 64 0.03 13.05 9.65
CA THR A 64 0.25 14.50 9.77
C THR A 64 1.04 15.05 8.58
N ALA A 65 2.13 14.37 8.21
CA ALA A 65 2.97 14.79 7.08
C ALA A 65 2.22 14.71 5.74
N ALA A 66 1.49 13.62 5.49
CA ALA A 66 0.67 13.48 4.29
C ALA A 66 -0.40 14.57 4.18
N ARG A 67 -1.04 14.93 5.31
CA ARG A 67 -2.03 16.02 5.34
C ARG A 67 -1.40 17.37 5.04
N ALA A 68 -0.20 17.63 5.58
CA ALA A 68 0.56 18.85 5.33
C ALA A 68 0.99 18.99 3.86
N GLU A 69 1.23 17.87 3.18
CA GLU A 69 1.49 17.83 1.73
C GLU A 69 0.24 17.98 0.86
N GLY A 70 -0.94 18.16 1.47
CA GLY A 70 -2.16 18.45 0.75
C GLY A 70 -2.85 17.24 0.12
N LEU A 71 -2.56 16.01 0.59
CA LEU A 71 -3.33 14.84 0.17
C LEU A 71 -4.83 15.05 0.48
N THR A 72 -5.67 14.72 -0.50
CA THR A 72 -7.12 14.86 -0.43
C THR A 72 -7.81 13.76 -1.25
N GLY A 73 -9.13 13.61 -1.05
CA GLY A 73 -9.96 12.70 -1.84
C GLY A 73 -9.47 11.26 -1.78
N TRP A 74 -9.46 10.59 -2.93
CA TRP A 74 -9.06 9.18 -3.03
C TRP A 74 -7.63 8.94 -2.56
N ASP A 75 -6.68 9.85 -2.85
CA ASP A 75 -5.28 9.68 -2.45
C ASP A 75 -5.12 9.70 -0.92
N TRP A 76 -5.88 10.56 -0.23
CA TRP A 76 -5.92 10.60 1.24
C TRP A 76 -6.44 9.29 1.82
N GLU A 77 -7.61 8.84 1.37
CA GLU A 77 -8.22 7.59 1.83
C GLU A 77 -7.33 6.38 1.51
N ALA A 78 -6.67 6.37 0.36
CA ALA A 78 -5.76 5.31 -0.05
C ALA A 78 -4.49 5.28 0.82
N PHE A 79 -3.93 6.45 1.13
CA PHE A 79 -2.80 6.59 2.04
C PHE A 79 -3.17 6.17 3.46
N GLU A 80 -4.30 6.67 3.97
CA GLU A 80 -4.85 6.28 5.28
C GLU A 80 -5.01 4.76 5.38
N SER A 81 -5.50 4.13 4.31
CA SER A 81 -5.64 2.68 4.28
C SER A 81 -4.29 1.96 4.45
N LEU A 82 -3.18 2.50 3.90
CA LEU A 82 -1.85 1.91 4.06
C LEU A 82 -1.30 2.07 5.47
N VAL A 83 -1.67 3.14 6.17
CA VAL A 83 -1.15 3.46 7.51
C VAL A 83 -1.97 2.80 8.62
N TYR A 84 -3.29 2.98 8.64
CA TYR A 84 -4.14 2.44 9.71
C TYR A 84 -4.66 1.02 9.44
N PHE A 85 -4.70 0.60 8.18
CA PHE A 85 -5.13 -0.76 7.81
C PHE A 85 -4.07 -1.43 6.91
N PRO A 86 -2.83 -1.58 7.40
CA PRO A 86 -1.69 -1.94 6.58
C PRO A 86 -1.86 -3.27 5.85
N ILE A 87 -1.05 -3.44 4.80
CA ILE A 87 -0.84 -4.75 4.20
C ILE A 87 -0.01 -5.55 5.20
N ASN A 88 -0.62 -6.56 5.83
CA ASN A 88 0.02 -7.31 6.90
C ASN A 88 0.48 -8.66 6.37
N VAL A 89 1.73 -8.99 6.67
CA VAL A 89 2.33 -10.27 6.31
C VAL A 89 2.97 -10.92 7.54
N ASP A 90 2.86 -12.24 7.63
CA ASP A 90 3.54 -13.08 8.60
C ASP A 90 4.32 -14.19 7.86
N ALA A 91 4.78 -15.21 8.59
CA ALA A 91 5.50 -16.35 8.02
C ALA A 91 4.66 -17.17 7.01
N ASP A 92 3.33 -17.20 7.17
CA ASP A 92 2.40 -17.98 6.33
C ASP A 92 1.85 -17.16 5.16
N GLY A 93 2.06 -15.85 5.16
CA GLY A 93 1.81 -14.94 4.05
C GLY A 93 0.93 -13.78 4.45
N TYR A 94 -0.05 -13.42 3.60
CA TYR A 94 -0.90 -12.27 3.87
C TYR A 94 -1.94 -12.55 4.96
N VAL A 95 -1.86 -11.79 6.04
CA VAL A 95 -2.89 -11.65 7.09
C VAL A 95 -3.94 -10.62 6.66
N ASN A 96 -3.50 -9.49 6.10
CA ASN A 96 -4.38 -8.43 5.60
C ASN A 96 -3.88 -7.85 4.27
N GLY A 97 -4.76 -7.21 3.51
CA GLY A 97 -4.36 -6.40 2.36
C GLY A 97 -4.00 -7.18 1.09
N ARG A 98 -4.18 -8.51 1.05
CA ARG A 98 -3.91 -9.36 -0.14
C ARG A 98 -4.53 -8.81 -1.43
N HIS A 99 -5.78 -8.35 -1.34
CA HIS A 99 -6.46 -7.76 -2.49
C HIS A 99 -5.82 -6.44 -2.91
N ARG A 100 -5.54 -5.54 -1.97
CA ARG A 100 -4.89 -4.24 -2.22
C ARG A 100 -3.51 -4.41 -2.84
N ALA A 101 -2.69 -5.31 -2.30
CA ALA A 101 -1.40 -5.67 -2.88
C ALA A 101 -1.53 -6.19 -4.32
N SER A 102 -2.56 -7.01 -4.59
CA SER A 102 -2.83 -7.51 -5.95
C SER A 102 -3.23 -6.40 -6.92
N VAL A 103 -4.01 -5.41 -6.47
CA VAL A 103 -4.38 -4.23 -7.25
C VAL A 103 -3.15 -3.36 -7.54
N MET A 104 -2.35 -3.05 -6.52
CA MET A 104 -1.09 -2.30 -6.65
C MET A 104 -0.15 -2.97 -7.67
N MET A 105 0.07 -4.29 -7.54
CA MET A 105 0.90 -5.04 -8.48
C MET A 105 0.33 -5.01 -9.91
N ALA A 106 -0.99 -5.10 -10.07
CA ALA A 106 -1.63 -5.02 -11.38
C ALA A 106 -1.54 -3.62 -12.01
N ALA A 107 -1.48 -2.57 -11.18
CA ALA A 107 -1.20 -1.19 -11.58
C ALA A 107 0.30 -0.94 -11.82
N GLY A 108 1.17 -1.93 -11.57
CA GLY A 108 2.62 -1.85 -11.81
C GLY A 108 3.43 -1.26 -10.66
N VAL A 109 2.83 -1.05 -9.48
CA VAL A 109 3.55 -0.59 -8.29
C VAL A 109 4.60 -1.63 -7.90
N ARG A 110 5.83 -1.16 -7.64
CA ARG A 110 6.99 -2.02 -7.33
C ARG A 110 7.41 -2.01 -5.87
N LYS A 111 7.05 -0.96 -5.13
CA LYS A 111 7.40 -0.76 -3.72
C LYS A 111 6.21 -0.11 -3.02
N THR A 112 5.92 -0.58 -1.82
CA THR A 112 4.92 -0.01 -0.91
C THR A 112 5.31 -0.40 0.52
N VAL A 113 4.57 0.10 1.51
CA VAL A 113 4.77 -0.20 2.93
C VAL A 113 3.93 -1.41 3.34
N VAL A 114 4.48 -2.24 4.22
CA VAL A 114 3.81 -3.43 4.80
C VAL A 114 4.13 -3.49 6.28
N GLN A 115 3.21 -4.04 7.08
CA GLN A 115 3.50 -4.42 8.46
C GLN A 115 3.89 -5.90 8.48
N VAL A 116 5.06 -6.19 9.05
CA VAL A 116 5.52 -7.57 9.24
C VAL A 116 5.16 -7.99 10.66
N MET A 117 4.28 -8.97 10.78
CA MET A 117 3.88 -9.54 12.06
C MET A 117 4.91 -10.58 12.46
N VAL A 118 5.68 -10.29 13.50
CA VAL A 118 6.56 -11.26 14.14
C VAL A 118 5.78 -11.86 15.31
N LEU A 119 5.53 -13.16 15.26
CA LEU A 119 5.00 -13.88 16.42
C LEU A 119 6.17 -14.10 17.37
N ASP A 120 6.17 -13.42 18.52
CA ASP A 120 7.04 -13.79 19.63
C ASP A 120 6.60 -15.17 20.13
N GLY A 121 7.55 -16.11 20.15
CA GLY A 121 7.34 -17.50 20.60
C GLY A 121 7.21 -17.64 22.10
#